data_AF-A0A485L557-F1
#
_entry.id   AF-A0A485L557-F1
#
_cell.length_a   1.000
_cell.length_b   1.000
_cell.length_c   1.000
_cell.angle_alpha   90.00
_cell.angle_beta   90.00
_cell.angle_gamma   90.00
#
_symmetry.space_group_name_H-M   'P 1'
#
loop_
_entity.id
_entity.type
_entity.pdbx_description
1 polymer ?
#
loop_
_entity_poly.entity_id
_entity_poly.type
_entity_poly.pdbx_seq_one_letter_code
_entity_poly.pdbx_strand_id
1 'polypeptide(L)'
;MSTLPRPTAQAPHDRTPVLPATPPLDLFGDVARVQHAFEALDWAKMKEYFQRPLAEPFLVVSNVPLKAFYGVFLYDDKPITSFRSVSRNDRGDVFLDELYTRIHGSIKNQVFLDFFEICGRHFACIGSAYASRWDPSTHTLTYQEPEISYIPHHSTQYLKPKPEGLPFFSAWRTIVVDVSCNRPDRLDKIALWWSQYPGIEYILGIYVNQVAAQRIEWQFKLHDMEDEFEVNRPWSPVYTQPPAPGDTASANIELDMRRLLGVLPTAPLPDDGRRVLPDTWMWDLRVFMIDVLDECMW
;
A
#
# COMPACT_ATOMS: atom_id res chain seq x y z
N MET A 1 -71.35 -32.23 -26.65
CA MET A 1 -71.07 -32.15 -25.20
C MET A 1 -69.74 -31.42 -25.08
N SER A 2 -69.71 -30.11 -24.81
CA SER A 2 -69.89 -29.47 -23.48
C SER A 2 -68.67 -29.82 -22.60
N THR A 3 -67.82 -28.90 -22.12
CA THR A 3 -68.10 -27.63 -21.43
C THR A 3 -66.83 -26.73 -21.38
N LEU A 4 -67.01 -25.41 -21.45
CA LEU A 4 -66.20 -24.39 -20.71
C LEU A 4 -66.87 -24.21 -19.32
N PRO A 5 -66.19 -23.82 -18.21
CA PRO A 5 -65.58 -22.48 -18.02
C PRO A 5 -64.35 -22.35 -17.06
N ARG A 6 -63.75 -21.14 -17.06
CA ARG A 6 -62.80 -20.53 -16.08
C ARG A 6 -63.45 -20.38 -14.66
N PRO A 7 -62.71 -20.26 -13.51
CA PRO A 7 -62.07 -18.98 -13.12
C PRO A 7 -60.84 -19.00 -12.15
N THR A 8 -60.10 -17.88 -12.23
CA THR A 8 -59.24 -17.13 -11.28
C THR A 8 -58.83 -17.69 -9.91
N ALA A 9 -57.53 -17.55 -9.61
CA ALA A 9 -57.09 -16.90 -8.37
C ALA A 9 -55.90 -15.96 -8.65
N GLN A 10 -56.05 -14.72 -8.22
CA GLN A 10 -55.06 -13.63 -8.27
C GLN A 10 -54.22 -13.64 -6.97
N ALA A 11 -52.90 -13.43 -7.14
CA ALA A 11 -51.97 -12.71 -6.25
C ALA A 11 -51.62 -13.37 -4.88
N PRO A 12 -50.42 -13.14 -4.28
CA PRO A 12 -49.73 -11.86 -4.23
C PRO A 12 -48.24 -11.86 -4.60
N HIS A 13 -47.83 -10.67 -5.09
CA HIS A 13 -46.54 -10.02 -4.88
C HIS A 13 -45.43 -10.87 -4.26
N ASP A 14 -44.44 -11.22 -5.06
CA ASP A 14 -43.07 -11.20 -4.56
C ASP A 14 -42.32 -10.07 -5.25
N ARG A 15 -42.07 -9.01 -4.47
CA ARG A 15 -41.25 -7.88 -4.85
C ARG A 15 -39.80 -8.31 -4.73
N THR A 16 -39.31 -9.11 -5.66
CA THR A 16 -37.86 -9.22 -5.84
C THR A 16 -37.42 -7.92 -6.51
N PRO A 17 -36.51 -7.12 -5.92
CA PRO A 17 -35.91 -6.02 -6.63
C PRO A 17 -35.17 -6.61 -7.83
N VAL A 18 -35.72 -6.41 -9.03
CA VAL A 18 -35.01 -6.67 -10.27
C VAL A 18 -33.89 -5.64 -10.29
N LEU A 19 -32.66 -6.11 -10.04
CA LEU A 19 -31.47 -5.32 -10.33
C LEU A 19 -31.55 -4.93 -11.81
N PRO A 20 -31.44 -3.64 -12.17
CA PRO A 20 -31.46 -3.24 -13.56
C PRO A 20 -30.35 -3.97 -14.31
N ALA A 21 -30.69 -4.49 -15.48
CA ALA A 21 -29.77 -5.16 -16.38
C ALA A 21 -28.50 -4.31 -16.56
N THR A 22 -27.34 -4.92 -16.28
CA THR A 22 -26.04 -4.28 -16.48
C THR A 22 -25.92 -3.86 -17.94
N PRO A 23 -25.71 -2.57 -18.27
CA PRO A 23 -25.56 -2.13 -19.65
C PRO A 23 -24.26 -2.67 -20.26
N PRO A 24 -24.14 -2.69 -21.60
CA PRO A 24 -22.91 -3.08 -22.27
C PRO A 24 -21.78 -2.10 -21.94
N LEU A 25 -20.61 -2.67 -21.67
CA LEU A 25 -19.38 -2.01 -21.21
C LEU A 25 -18.84 -1.03 -22.26
N ASP A 26 -19.12 0.27 -22.09
CA ASP A 26 -18.36 1.34 -22.72
C ASP A 26 -17.24 1.76 -21.76
N LEU A 27 -15.98 1.57 -22.17
CA LEU A 27 -14.81 1.92 -21.35
C LEU A 27 -14.83 3.40 -20.94
N PHE A 28 -15.29 4.30 -21.82
CA PHE A 28 -15.39 5.71 -21.50
C PHE A 28 -16.53 5.99 -20.52
N GLY A 29 -17.67 5.31 -20.69
CA GLY A 29 -18.80 5.37 -19.76
C GLY A 29 -18.46 4.85 -18.37
N ASP A 30 -17.73 3.74 -18.27
CA ASP A 30 -17.33 3.16 -16.98
C ASP A 30 -16.27 3.99 -16.25
N VAL A 31 -15.28 4.54 -16.97
CA VAL A 31 -14.30 5.47 -16.37
C VAL A 31 -14.99 6.71 -15.83
N ALA A 32 -15.87 7.34 -16.62
CA ALA A 32 -16.64 8.50 -16.20
C ALA A 32 -17.55 8.20 -15.01
N ARG A 33 -18.13 7.00 -14.95
CA ARG A 33 -18.95 6.54 -13.82
C ARG A 33 -18.15 6.47 -12.52
N VAL A 34 -16.94 5.93 -12.57
CA VAL A 34 -16.06 5.85 -11.39
C VAL A 34 -15.63 7.25 -10.95
N GLN A 35 -15.20 8.11 -11.89
CA GLN A 35 -14.85 9.50 -11.60
C GLN A 35 -16.00 10.24 -10.92
N HIS A 36 -17.21 10.17 -11.50
CA HIS A 36 -18.39 10.83 -10.97
C HIS A 36 -18.75 10.33 -9.56
N ALA A 37 -18.61 9.03 -9.30
CA ALA A 37 -18.88 8.47 -7.98
C ALA A 37 -17.95 9.05 -6.91
N PHE A 38 -16.67 9.26 -7.22
CA PHE A 38 -15.72 9.90 -6.32
C PHE A 38 -15.94 11.43 -6.21
N GLU A 39 -16.28 12.10 -7.32
CA GLU A 39 -16.64 13.54 -7.31
C GLU A 39 -17.89 13.83 -6.48
N ALA A 40 -18.81 12.86 -6.38
CA ALA A 40 -20.03 12.96 -5.58
C ALA A 40 -19.83 12.69 -4.07
N LEU A 41 -18.63 12.27 -3.65
CA LEU A 41 -18.35 12.04 -2.23
C LEU A 41 -18.38 13.35 -1.44
N ASP A 42 -19.09 13.34 -0.31
CA ASP A 42 -19.01 14.42 0.68
C ASP A 42 -17.74 14.25 1.51
N TRP A 43 -16.68 14.96 1.13
CA TRP A 43 -15.35 14.86 1.77
C TRP A 43 -15.34 15.23 3.25
N ALA A 44 -16.25 16.10 3.69
CA ALA A 44 -16.37 16.43 5.11
C ALA A 44 -16.88 15.22 5.90
N LYS A 45 -17.88 14.52 5.36
CA LYS A 45 -18.38 13.26 5.95
C LYS A 45 -17.38 12.13 5.84
N MET A 46 -16.63 12.03 4.74
CA MET A 46 -15.57 11.02 4.62
C MET A 46 -14.49 11.25 5.66
N LYS A 47 -14.09 12.50 5.89
CA LYS A 47 -13.14 12.85 6.96
C LYS A 47 -13.66 12.44 8.33
N GLU A 48 -14.92 12.72 8.64
CA GLU A 48 -15.54 12.27 9.90
C GLU A 48 -15.64 10.74 10.01
N TYR A 49 -15.96 10.06 8.90
CA TYR A 49 -16.06 8.61 8.84
C TYR A 49 -14.71 7.93 9.16
N PHE A 50 -13.64 8.39 8.51
CA PHE A 50 -12.29 7.85 8.68
C PHE A 50 -11.53 8.39 9.90
N GLN A 51 -12.13 9.28 10.70
CA GLN A 51 -11.63 9.64 12.03
C GLN A 51 -11.98 8.57 13.09
N ARG A 52 -12.84 7.61 12.76
CA ARG A 52 -13.20 6.52 13.66
C ARG A 52 -12.09 5.47 13.64
N PRO A 53 -11.59 5.02 14.81
CA PRO A 53 -10.64 3.92 14.87
C PRO A 53 -11.21 2.69 14.16
N LEU A 54 -10.38 2.05 13.32
CA LEU A 54 -10.76 0.85 12.57
C LEU A 54 -11.98 1.03 11.65
N ALA A 55 -12.13 2.22 11.06
CA ALA A 55 -13.15 2.44 10.03
C ALA A 55 -13.03 1.39 8.91
N GLU A 56 -14.16 0.77 8.56
CA GLU A 56 -14.23 -0.16 7.44
C GLU A 56 -14.05 0.58 6.10
N PRO A 57 -13.60 -0.09 5.02
CA PRO A 57 -13.58 0.51 3.69
C PRO A 57 -14.98 0.99 3.27
N PHE A 58 -15.05 2.21 2.72
CA PHE A 58 -16.29 2.80 2.25
C PHE A 58 -16.54 2.40 0.79
N LEU A 59 -17.64 1.70 0.52
CA LEU A 59 -18.05 1.33 -0.84
C LEU A 59 -18.41 2.59 -1.64
N VAL A 60 -17.67 2.89 -2.70
CA VAL A 60 -17.92 4.05 -3.56
C VAL A 60 -18.78 3.68 -4.76
N VAL A 61 -18.45 2.59 -5.45
CA VAL A 61 -19.17 2.16 -6.66
C VAL A 61 -18.98 0.66 -6.90
N SER A 62 -20.07 -0.01 -7.30
CA SER A 62 -20.09 -1.46 -7.59
C SER A 62 -19.96 -1.80 -9.07
N ASN A 63 -19.60 -3.05 -9.36
CA ASN A 63 -19.54 -3.61 -10.71
C ASN A 63 -18.64 -2.81 -11.67
N VAL A 64 -17.49 -2.35 -11.19
CA VAL A 64 -16.49 -1.63 -11.98
C VAL A 64 -15.58 -2.65 -12.67
N PRO A 65 -15.41 -2.59 -14.00
CA PRO A 65 -14.43 -3.39 -14.71
C PRO A 65 -13.00 -3.02 -14.29
N LEU A 66 -12.10 -4.00 -14.23
CA LEU A 66 -10.69 -3.78 -13.87
C LEU A 66 -10.03 -2.68 -14.74
N LYS A 67 -10.33 -2.67 -16.04
CA LYS A 67 -9.82 -1.65 -16.97
C LYS A 67 -10.29 -0.24 -16.64
N ALA A 68 -11.54 -0.08 -16.19
CA ALA A 68 -12.07 1.23 -15.81
C ALA A 68 -11.46 1.72 -14.49
N PHE A 69 -11.27 0.81 -13.52
CA PHE A 69 -10.57 1.11 -12.27
C PHE A 69 -9.14 1.63 -12.54
N TYR A 70 -8.36 0.90 -13.34
CA TYR A 70 -7.02 1.37 -13.72
C TYR A 70 -7.04 2.63 -14.61
N GLY A 71 -8.06 2.78 -15.45
CA GLY A 71 -8.26 3.99 -16.25
C GLY A 71 -8.36 5.26 -15.39
N VAL A 72 -9.03 5.17 -14.24
CA VAL A 72 -9.13 6.30 -13.30
C VAL A 72 -7.86 6.48 -12.50
N PHE A 73 -7.37 5.43 -11.83
CA PHE A 73 -6.38 5.64 -10.78
C PHE A 73 -4.92 5.53 -11.21
N LEU A 74 -4.61 5.02 -12.41
CA LEU A 74 -3.24 4.94 -12.92
C LEU A 74 -2.94 5.95 -14.03
N TYR A 75 -3.95 6.30 -14.83
CA TYR A 75 -3.75 7.03 -16.09
C TYR A 75 -4.41 8.40 -16.12
N ASP A 76 -5.39 8.67 -15.26
CA ASP A 76 -5.98 9.99 -15.13
C ASP A 76 -5.26 10.75 -14.01
N ASP A 77 -4.55 11.82 -14.37
CA ASP A 77 -3.77 12.68 -13.47
C ASP A 77 -4.64 13.48 -12.47
N LYS A 78 -5.89 13.08 -12.24
CA LYS A 78 -6.82 13.81 -11.38
C LYS A 78 -6.63 13.46 -9.90
N PRO A 79 -6.63 14.48 -9.01
CA PRO A 79 -6.20 14.34 -7.62
C PRO A 79 -7.33 13.85 -6.70
N ILE A 80 -8.24 13.00 -7.19
CA ILE A 80 -9.47 12.71 -6.43
C ILE A 80 -9.12 11.87 -5.19
N THR A 81 -8.23 10.88 -5.34
CA THR A 81 -7.57 10.12 -4.27
C THR A 81 -6.30 9.46 -4.81
N SER A 82 -5.27 9.28 -3.98
CA SER A 82 -4.13 8.42 -4.36
C SER A 82 -4.55 6.95 -4.46
N PHE A 83 -3.97 6.18 -5.38
CA PHE A 83 -4.29 4.75 -5.57
C PHE A 83 -4.07 3.94 -4.28
N ARG A 84 -3.05 4.29 -3.50
CA ARG A 84 -2.81 3.74 -2.16
C ARG A 84 -3.95 3.93 -1.16
N SER A 85 -5.01 4.67 -1.48
CA SER A 85 -6.16 4.88 -0.61
C SER A 85 -7.39 4.10 -1.08
N VAL A 86 -7.33 3.41 -2.23
CA VAL A 86 -8.48 2.74 -2.84
C VAL A 86 -8.17 1.28 -3.14
N SER A 87 -9.21 0.45 -3.12
CA SER A 87 -9.13 -0.94 -3.50
C SER A 87 -10.28 -1.35 -4.41
N ARG A 88 -10.09 -2.45 -5.14
CA ARG A 88 -11.12 -3.10 -5.94
C ARG A 88 -11.14 -4.59 -5.61
N ASN A 89 -12.31 -5.14 -5.29
CA ASN A 89 -12.46 -6.58 -5.08
C ASN A 89 -12.74 -7.33 -6.40
N ASP A 90 -12.80 -8.67 -6.35
CA ASP A 90 -13.04 -9.50 -7.54
C ASP A 90 -14.42 -9.29 -8.17
N ARG A 91 -15.41 -8.88 -7.37
CA ARG A 91 -16.76 -8.52 -7.85
C ARG A 91 -16.79 -7.19 -8.60
N GLY A 92 -15.70 -6.42 -8.52
CA GLY A 92 -15.60 -5.09 -9.09
C GLY A 92 -16.18 -4.00 -8.21
N ASP A 93 -16.40 -4.26 -6.93
CA ASP A 93 -16.69 -3.18 -5.99
C ASP A 93 -15.41 -2.40 -5.72
N VAL A 94 -15.51 -1.07 -5.81
CA VAL A 94 -14.43 -0.13 -5.53
C VAL A 94 -14.69 0.54 -4.19
N PHE A 95 -13.67 0.51 -3.34
CA PHE A 95 -13.70 1.04 -1.99
C PHE A 95 -12.70 2.18 -1.85
N LEU A 96 -13.07 3.15 -1.03
CA LEU A 96 -12.15 4.06 -0.37
C LEU A 96 -11.73 3.41 0.95
N ASP A 97 -10.48 2.96 1.05
CA ASP A 97 -9.98 2.23 2.20
C ASP A 97 -9.59 3.17 3.35
N GLU A 98 -9.02 4.34 3.01
CA GLU A 98 -8.61 5.37 3.96
C GLU A 98 -8.41 6.72 3.27
N LEU A 99 -8.12 7.78 4.04
CA LEU A 99 -7.76 9.08 3.50
C LEU A 99 -6.26 9.31 3.61
N TYR A 100 -5.67 9.92 2.60
CA TYR A 100 -4.32 10.44 2.71
C TYR A 100 -4.30 11.61 3.70
N THR A 101 -3.64 11.41 4.84
CA THR A 101 -3.53 12.43 5.90
C THR A 101 -2.12 13.00 5.97
N ARG A 102 -1.94 14.02 6.83
CA ARG A 102 -0.62 14.57 7.14
C ARG A 102 0.35 13.52 7.69
N ILE A 103 -0.15 12.53 8.42
CA ILE A 103 0.67 11.45 8.99
C ILE A 103 1.40 10.70 7.87
N HIS A 104 0.72 10.38 6.76
CA HIS A 104 1.37 9.75 5.62
C HIS A 104 2.47 10.65 5.03
N GLY A 105 2.18 11.95 4.86
CA GLY A 105 3.15 12.92 4.36
C GLY A 105 4.40 13.02 5.23
N SER A 106 4.22 13.11 6.56
CA SER A 106 5.33 13.18 7.52
C SER A 106 6.10 11.87 7.60
N ILE A 107 5.43 10.71 7.59
CA ILE A 107 6.12 9.41 7.48
C ILE A 107 6.96 9.35 6.22
N LYS A 108 6.38 9.68 5.07
CA LYS A 108 7.09 9.68 3.79
C LYS A 108 8.32 10.59 3.83
N ASN A 109 8.20 11.78 4.38
CA ASN A 109 9.29 12.73 4.50
C ASN A 109 10.38 12.22 5.46
N GLN A 110 10.01 11.73 6.64
CA GLN A 110 10.98 11.24 7.60
C GLN A 110 11.72 10.00 7.09
N VAL A 111 11.01 9.07 6.43
CA VAL A 111 11.64 7.92 5.76
C VAL A 111 12.63 8.41 4.68
N PHE A 112 12.30 9.47 3.94
CA PHE A 112 13.23 10.08 3.00
C PHE A 112 14.49 10.63 3.68
N LEU A 113 14.33 11.36 4.78
CA LEU A 113 15.44 11.95 5.52
C LEU A 113 16.37 10.87 6.09
N ASP A 114 15.83 9.89 6.80
CA ASP A 114 16.61 8.82 7.44
C ASP A 114 17.40 8.01 6.40
N PHE A 115 16.75 7.65 5.27
CA PHE A 115 17.40 6.89 4.21
C PHE A 115 18.47 7.71 3.49
N PHE A 116 18.23 9.00 3.26
CA PHE A 116 19.23 9.87 2.67
C PHE A 116 20.43 10.08 3.62
N GLU A 117 20.15 10.22 4.92
CA GLU A 117 21.17 10.36 5.95
C GLU A 117 22.05 9.12 6.06
N ILE A 118 21.49 7.91 5.93
CA ILE A 118 22.31 6.69 6.01
C ILE A 118 22.93 6.31 4.66
N CYS A 119 22.12 6.20 3.59
CA CYS A 119 22.56 5.66 2.29
C CYS A 119 23.21 6.68 1.36
N GLY A 120 22.91 7.97 1.54
CA GLY A 120 23.42 9.05 0.69
C GLY A 120 23.03 8.86 -0.79
N ARG A 121 24.01 8.96 -1.69
CA ARG A 121 23.77 8.91 -3.15
C ARG A 121 23.77 7.50 -3.76
N HIS A 122 24.05 6.46 -2.97
CA HIS A 122 24.08 5.07 -3.45
C HIS A 122 22.68 4.47 -3.64
N PHE A 123 21.66 5.25 -3.31
CA PHE A 123 20.27 4.88 -3.30
C PHE A 123 19.42 6.00 -3.89
N ALA A 124 18.35 5.64 -4.58
CA ALA A 124 17.45 6.60 -5.19
C ALA A 124 16.03 6.40 -4.68
N CYS A 125 15.46 7.47 -4.12
CA CYS A 125 14.04 7.52 -3.79
C CYS A 125 13.24 7.66 -5.09
N ILE A 126 12.32 6.73 -5.32
CA ILE A 126 11.32 6.83 -6.39
C ILE A 126 9.96 7.29 -5.85
N GLY A 127 9.87 7.55 -4.55
CA GLY A 127 8.66 8.00 -3.88
C GLY A 127 7.54 6.96 -3.99
N SER A 128 6.34 7.48 -4.24
CA SER A 128 5.09 6.71 -4.36
C SER A 128 4.85 6.26 -5.81
N ALA A 129 5.91 6.01 -6.59
CA ALA A 129 5.73 5.55 -7.97
C ALA A 129 4.98 4.22 -8.01
N TYR A 130 4.13 4.00 -9.01
CA TYR A 130 3.44 2.72 -9.24
C TYR A 130 4.43 1.59 -9.58
N ALA A 131 4.17 0.42 -9.02
CA ALA A 131 4.76 -0.85 -9.44
C ALA A 131 3.71 -1.68 -10.15
N SER A 132 4.13 -2.45 -11.15
CA SER A 132 3.27 -3.38 -11.87
C SER A 132 3.90 -4.76 -11.91
N ARG A 133 3.10 -5.80 -11.72
CA ARG A 133 3.55 -7.19 -11.88
C ARG A 133 2.48 -8.02 -12.58
N TRP A 134 2.93 -8.96 -13.40
CA TRP A 134 2.03 -9.92 -14.03
C TRP A 134 1.55 -10.93 -12.99
N ASP A 135 0.24 -11.03 -12.80
CA ASP A 135 -0.37 -12.07 -11.97
C ASP A 135 -0.68 -13.28 -12.87
N PRO A 136 0.04 -14.41 -12.71
CA PRO A 136 -0.17 -15.59 -13.53
C PRO A 136 -1.52 -16.28 -13.26
N SER A 137 -2.14 -16.07 -12.10
CA SER A 137 -3.42 -16.71 -11.74
C SER A 137 -4.60 -16.07 -12.46
N THR A 138 -4.54 -14.76 -12.67
CA THR A 138 -5.60 -13.99 -13.35
C THR A 138 -5.25 -13.64 -14.78
N HIS A 139 -4.00 -13.84 -15.21
CA HIS A 139 -3.45 -13.38 -16.48
C HIS A 139 -3.69 -11.88 -16.70
N THR A 140 -3.49 -11.09 -15.64
CA THR A 140 -3.64 -9.63 -15.69
C THR A 140 -2.43 -8.93 -15.10
N LEU A 141 -2.19 -7.71 -15.54
CA LEU A 141 -1.22 -6.83 -14.92
C LEU A 141 -1.86 -6.21 -13.68
N THR A 142 -1.30 -6.50 -12.51
CA THR A 142 -1.73 -5.91 -11.24
C THR A 142 -0.79 -4.78 -10.86
N TYR A 143 -1.30 -3.81 -10.11
CA TYR A 143 -0.57 -2.60 -9.74
C TYR A 143 -0.64 -2.35 -8.25
N GLN A 144 0.41 -1.76 -7.70
CA GLN A 144 0.48 -1.28 -6.33
C GLN A 144 1.25 0.04 -6.26
N GLU A 145 0.82 0.91 -5.34
CA GLU A 145 1.47 2.18 -5.03
C GLU A 145 1.89 2.14 -3.55
N PRO A 146 3.20 2.17 -3.22
CA PRO A 146 3.64 2.26 -1.84
C PRO A 146 3.55 3.71 -1.34
N GLU A 147 3.67 3.91 -0.02
CA GLU A 147 3.86 5.26 0.51
C GLU A 147 5.18 5.85 0.01
N ILE A 148 6.25 5.08 0.12
CA ILE A 148 7.57 5.41 -0.41
C ILE A 148 8.35 4.14 -0.71
N SER A 149 9.21 4.20 -1.72
CA SER A 149 10.06 3.08 -2.09
C SER A 149 11.34 3.57 -2.73
N TYR A 150 12.30 2.65 -2.79
CA TYR A 150 13.64 2.98 -3.22
C TYR A 150 14.23 1.92 -4.09
N ILE A 151 15.15 2.38 -4.94
CA ILE A 151 15.89 1.56 -5.88
C ILE A 151 17.40 1.73 -5.62
N PRO A 152 18.20 0.69 -5.87
CA PRO A 152 19.64 0.84 -5.98
C PRO A 152 20.01 1.87 -7.04
N HIS A 153 21.06 2.65 -6.82
CA HIS A 153 21.56 3.51 -7.88
C HIS A 153 22.28 2.66 -8.95
N HIS A 154 21.97 2.87 -10.23
CA HIS A 154 22.52 2.05 -11.33
C HIS A 154 24.05 2.08 -11.44
N SER A 155 24.69 3.12 -10.89
CA SER A 155 26.15 3.28 -10.85
C SER A 155 26.79 2.79 -9.55
N THR A 156 26.01 2.19 -8.65
CA THR A 156 26.54 1.59 -7.42
C THR A 156 27.50 0.46 -7.79
N GLN A 157 28.69 0.45 -7.19
CA GLN A 157 29.69 -0.57 -7.45
C GLN A 157 29.23 -1.95 -6.93
N TYR A 158 29.64 -3.01 -7.63
CA TYR A 158 29.33 -4.41 -7.26
C TYR A 158 27.83 -4.73 -7.12
N LEU A 159 27.01 -3.98 -7.87
CA LEU A 159 25.58 -4.19 -7.90
C LEU A 159 25.24 -5.60 -8.41
N LYS A 160 24.25 -6.25 -7.77
CA LYS A 160 23.64 -7.48 -8.28
C LYS A 160 23.03 -7.20 -9.66
N PRO A 161 22.90 -8.22 -10.52
CA PRO A 161 22.11 -8.10 -11.75
C PRO A 161 20.68 -7.65 -11.41
N LYS A 162 20.08 -6.83 -12.28
CA LYS A 162 18.65 -6.48 -12.16
C LYS A 162 17.83 -7.78 -12.06
N PRO A 163 16.92 -7.88 -11.08
CA PRO A 163 16.03 -9.03 -10.94
C PRO A 163 15.32 -9.39 -12.24
N GLU A 164 15.12 -10.69 -12.44
CA GLU A 164 14.33 -11.22 -13.56
C GLU A 164 12.87 -10.76 -13.46
N GLY A 165 12.17 -10.73 -14.61
CA GLY A 165 10.77 -10.29 -14.67
C GLY A 165 10.55 -8.77 -14.62
N LEU A 166 11.54 -7.97 -14.19
CA LEU A 166 11.42 -6.51 -14.24
C LEU A 166 11.68 -5.96 -15.66
N PRO A 167 10.84 -5.02 -16.16
CA PRO A 167 10.98 -4.48 -17.51
C PRO A 167 12.22 -3.57 -17.67
N PHE A 168 12.62 -2.87 -16.61
CA PHE A 168 13.74 -1.93 -16.62
C PHE A 168 14.37 -1.83 -15.24
N PHE A 169 15.61 -1.32 -15.19
CA PHE A 169 16.36 -1.20 -13.93
C PHE A 169 15.65 -0.28 -12.92
N SER A 170 15.07 0.83 -13.37
CA SER A 170 14.32 1.74 -12.49
C SER A 170 13.03 1.16 -11.90
N ALA A 171 12.63 -0.07 -12.27
CA ALA A 171 11.54 -0.79 -11.64
C ALA A 171 12.02 -1.60 -10.41
N TRP A 172 13.33 -1.78 -10.23
CA TRP A 172 13.88 -2.62 -9.17
C TRP A 172 13.83 -1.90 -7.83
N ARG A 173 12.88 -2.29 -6.99
CA ARG A 173 12.75 -1.81 -5.62
C ARG A 173 13.41 -2.81 -4.69
N THR A 174 14.32 -2.35 -3.83
CA THR A 174 14.90 -3.19 -2.77
C THR A 174 14.14 -3.02 -1.46
N ILE A 175 13.52 -1.86 -1.22
CA ILE A 175 12.62 -1.65 -0.10
C ILE A 175 11.38 -0.86 -0.50
N VAL A 176 10.27 -1.23 0.12
CA VAL A 176 8.99 -0.52 0.08
C VAL A 176 8.52 -0.25 1.50
N VAL A 177 7.92 0.92 1.69
CA VAL A 177 7.27 1.30 2.93
C VAL A 177 5.82 1.63 2.63
N ASP A 178 4.92 1.03 3.39
CA ASP A 178 3.48 1.22 3.29
C ASP A 178 2.91 1.66 4.63
N VAL A 179 1.93 2.55 4.56
CA VAL A 179 1.30 3.17 5.74
C VAL A 179 -0.19 2.92 5.69
N SER A 180 -0.77 2.60 6.85
CA SER A 180 -2.22 2.56 7.02
C SER A 180 -2.60 3.24 8.33
N CYS A 181 -3.57 4.14 8.29
CA CYS A 181 -4.08 4.81 9.48
C CYS A 181 -5.29 4.11 10.13
N ASN A 182 -6.02 3.29 9.36
CA ASN A 182 -7.29 2.72 9.82
C ASN A 182 -7.34 1.19 9.79
N ARG A 183 -6.45 0.51 9.05
CA ARG A 183 -6.58 -0.92 8.74
C ARG A 183 -5.24 -1.66 8.84
N PRO A 184 -4.84 -2.14 10.03
CA PRO A 184 -3.58 -2.89 10.16
C PRO A 184 -3.57 -4.18 9.31
N ASP A 185 -4.73 -4.80 9.10
CA ASP A 185 -4.89 -5.99 8.25
C ASP A 185 -4.62 -5.72 6.75
N ARG A 186 -4.71 -4.47 6.31
CA ARG A 186 -4.42 -4.07 4.93
C ARG A 186 -2.93 -4.20 4.63
N LEU A 187 -2.08 -3.90 5.61
CA LEU A 187 -0.63 -4.00 5.46
C LEU A 187 -0.18 -5.42 5.14
N ASP A 188 -0.85 -6.45 5.67
CA ASP A 188 -0.55 -7.84 5.37
C ASP A 188 -0.86 -8.22 3.91
N LYS A 189 -1.97 -7.70 3.37
CA LYS A 189 -2.32 -7.91 1.95
C LYS A 189 -1.35 -7.21 1.02
N ILE A 190 -0.95 -5.98 1.38
CA ILE A 190 0.03 -5.21 0.62
C ILE A 190 1.41 -5.87 0.67
N ALA A 191 1.83 -6.33 1.85
CA ALA A 191 3.08 -7.07 2.00
C ALA A 191 3.09 -8.37 1.18
N LEU A 192 1.98 -9.11 1.14
CA LEU A 192 1.85 -10.27 0.26
C LEU A 192 1.95 -9.91 -1.22
N TRP A 193 1.50 -8.73 -1.64
CA TRP A 193 1.70 -8.27 -3.01
C TRP A 193 3.17 -7.96 -3.28
N TRP A 194 3.82 -7.22 -2.38
CA TRP A 194 5.23 -6.88 -2.54
C TRP A 194 6.16 -8.09 -2.44
N SER A 195 5.83 -9.10 -1.64
CA SER A 195 6.65 -10.30 -1.48
C SER A 195 6.77 -11.15 -2.76
N GLN A 196 5.88 -10.94 -3.73
CA GLN A 196 5.96 -11.60 -5.04
C GLN A 196 6.36 -10.60 -6.15
N TYR A 197 6.78 -9.37 -5.78
CA TYR A 197 7.41 -8.42 -6.70
C TYR A 197 8.92 -8.68 -6.77
N PRO A 198 9.53 -8.82 -7.96
CA PRO A 198 10.93 -9.21 -8.05
C PRO A 198 11.90 -8.17 -7.45
N GLY A 199 12.85 -8.65 -6.64
CA GLY A 199 13.97 -7.87 -6.13
C GLY A 199 13.76 -7.11 -4.83
N ILE A 200 12.59 -7.25 -4.20
CA ILE A 200 12.31 -6.71 -2.87
C ILE A 200 13.17 -7.48 -1.86
N GLU A 201 13.91 -6.74 -1.04
CA GLU A 201 14.70 -7.26 0.07
C GLU A 201 13.96 -7.02 1.40
N TYR A 202 13.24 -5.89 1.50
CA TYR A 202 12.53 -5.47 2.70
C TYR A 202 11.15 -4.87 2.39
N ILE A 203 10.16 -5.13 3.25
CA ILE A 203 8.84 -4.49 3.22
C ILE A 203 8.54 -3.98 4.64
N LEU A 204 8.37 -2.68 4.80
CA LEU A 204 8.01 -2.08 6.08
C LEU A 204 6.56 -1.59 6.06
N GLY A 205 5.70 -2.23 6.85
CA GLY A 205 4.35 -1.75 7.16
C GLY A 205 4.35 -0.88 8.41
N ILE A 206 3.74 0.29 8.33
CA ILE A 206 3.56 1.23 9.43
C ILE A 206 2.07 1.45 9.65
N TYR A 207 1.55 0.99 10.77
CA TYR A 207 0.18 1.29 11.18
C TYR A 207 0.19 2.47 12.16
N VAL A 208 -0.69 3.45 11.95
CA VAL A 208 -0.84 4.60 12.85
C VAL A 208 -2.30 4.86 13.17
N ASN A 209 -2.73 4.52 14.38
CA ASN A 209 -4.07 4.84 14.86
C ASN A 209 -4.10 6.21 15.51
N GLN A 210 -4.84 7.14 14.92
CA GLN A 210 -5.10 8.44 15.53
C GLN A 210 -6.34 8.37 16.42
N VAL A 211 -6.21 7.86 17.64
CA VAL A 211 -7.31 7.87 18.61
C VAL A 211 -7.44 9.28 19.18
N ALA A 212 -8.43 10.02 18.68
CA ALA A 212 -8.94 11.30 19.21
C ALA A 212 -7.90 12.20 19.91
N ALA A 213 -7.29 13.13 19.16
CA ALA A 213 -6.53 14.33 19.60
C ALA A 213 -5.46 14.23 20.72
N GLN A 214 -5.29 13.12 21.42
CA GLN A 214 -4.52 13.05 22.67
C GLN A 214 -3.56 11.86 22.73
N ARG A 215 -3.74 10.82 21.89
CA ARG A 215 -2.80 9.69 21.82
C ARG A 215 -2.74 9.11 20.41
N ILE A 216 -1.54 9.10 19.83
CA ILE A 216 -1.26 8.38 18.58
C ILE A 216 -0.64 7.05 18.95
N GLU A 217 -1.31 5.97 18.55
CA GLU A 217 -0.78 4.62 18.67
C GLU A 217 -0.18 4.23 17.33
N TRP A 218 0.98 3.59 17.34
CA TRP A 218 1.64 3.16 16.12
C TRP A 218 2.15 1.73 16.29
N GLN A 219 2.26 1.01 15.17
CA GLN A 219 2.79 -0.35 15.11
C GLN A 219 3.61 -0.51 13.84
N PHE A 220 4.64 -1.35 13.91
CA PHE A 220 5.51 -1.65 12.79
C PHE A 220 5.52 -3.13 12.47
N LYS A 221 5.72 -3.43 11.19
CA LYS A 221 5.96 -4.80 10.70
C LYS A 221 6.99 -4.77 9.58
N LEU A 222 8.17 -5.31 9.84
CA LEU A 222 9.20 -5.52 8.82
C LEU A 222 9.09 -6.96 8.30
N HIS A 223 8.99 -7.12 6.99
CA HIS A 223 9.20 -8.38 6.31
C HIS A 223 10.58 -8.35 5.66
N ASP A 224 11.42 -9.32 6.04
CA ASP A 224 12.72 -9.56 5.46
C ASP A 224 12.62 -10.71 4.43
N MET A 225 13.08 -10.46 3.20
CA MET A 225 12.97 -11.38 2.06
C MET A 225 14.20 -12.27 1.84
N GLU A 226 15.21 -12.27 2.71
CA GLU A 226 16.45 -13.07 2.52
C GLU A 226 16.20 -14.58 2.39
N ASP A 227 15.12 -15.07 2.99
CA ASP A 227 14.78 -16.49 3.04
C ASP A 227 13.67 -16.85 2.04
N GLU A 228 14.00 -16.89 0.75
CA GLU A 228 13.11 -17.41 -0.32
C GLU A 228 12.80 -18.93 -0.21
N PHE A 229 13.25 -19.65 0.84
CA PHE A 229 13.10 -21.11 0.93
C PHE A 229 12.44 -21.69 2.20
N GLU A 230 12.01 -20.89 3.18
CA GLU A 230 11.27 -21.41 4.33
C GLU A 230 9.89 -20.77 4.47
N VAL A 231 8.92 -21.30 3.72
CA VAL A 231 7.47 -20.98 3.75
C VAL A 231 6.84 -21.12 5.17
N ASN A 232 7.59 -21.56 6.19
CA ASN A 232 7.08 -21.91 7.52
C ASN A 232 7.87 -21.35 8.72
N ARG A 233 8.79 -20.38 8.56
CA ARG A 233 9.20 -19.60 9.75
C ARG A 233 8.08 -18.64 10.12
N PRO A 234 7.71 -18.51 11.41
CA PRO A 234 7.00 -17.33 11.84
C PRO A 234 7.87 -16.14 11.45
N TRP A 235 7.42 -15.35 10.48
CA TRP A 235 8.04 -14.08 10.12
C TRP A 235 8.30 -13.34 11.43
N SER A 236 9.57 -13.01 11.70
CA SER A 236 10.01 -12.48 12.99
C SER A 236 8.95 -11.54 13.57
N PRO A 237 8.39 -11.80 14.77
CA PRO A 237 7.57 -10.80 15.43
C PRO A 237 8.52 -9.62 15.76
N VAL A 238 8.06 -8.40 16.00
CA VAL A 238 7.04 -8.12 17.01
C VAL A 238 6.33 -6.81 16.67
N TYR A 239 5.00 -6.86 16.66
CA TYR A 239 4.16 -5.69 16.91
C TYR A 239 4.74 -4.89 18.08
N THR A 240 5.42 -3.79 17.80
CA THR A 240 5.67 -2.79 18.82
C THR A 240 4.36 -2.06 19.01
N GLN A 241 3.53 -2.54 19.93
CA GLN A 241 2.56 -1.64 20.52
C GLN A 241 3.33 -0.44 21.08
N PRO A 242 2.76 0.78 21.03
CA PRO A 242 3.39 1.88 21.74
C PRO A 242 3.52 1.42 23.21
N PRO A 243 4.70 1.62 23.84
CA PRO A 243 4.84 1.27 25.23
C PRO A 243 3.71 1.90 26.06
N ALA A 244 3.28 1.23 27.14
CA ALA A 244 2.44 1.90 28.12
C ALA A 244 3.14 3.20 28.57
N PRO A 245 2.42 4.26 28.97
CA PRO A 245 3.06 5.49 29.44
C PRO A 245 4.13 5.17 30.50
N GLY A 246 5.41 5.39 30.17
CA GLY A 246 6.56 5.08 31.03
C GLY A 246 7.38 3.83 30.67
N ASP A 247 6.99 3.06 29.66
CA ASP A 247 7.74 1.89 29.19
C ASP A 247 8.65 2.23 27.99
N THR A 248 9.78 1.52 27.83
CA THR A 248 10.85 1.88 26.87
C THR A 248 11.26 0.71 25.97
N ALA A 249 10.33 -0.17 25.62
CA ALA A 249 10.61 -1.30 24.73
C ALA A 249 11.28 -0.81 23.42
N SER A 250 12.41 -1.41 23.07
CA SER A 250 13.15 -1.10 21.84
C SER A 250 12.29 -1.43 20.61
N ALA A 251 12.24 -0.52 19.63
CA ALA A 251 11.59 -0.74 18.33
C ALA A 251 12.62 -0.64 17.19
N ASN A 252 13.82 -1.17 17.42
CA ASN A 252 14.86 -1.14 16.41
C ASN A 252 14.59 -2.21 15.35
N ILE A 253 14.71 -1.84 14.08
CA ILE A 253 14.85 -2.79 12.99
C ILE A 253 16.27 -2.78 12.46
N GLU A 254 16.70 -3.94 11.98
CA GLU A 254 18.04 -4.18 11.45
C GLU A 254 17.94 -4.36 9.94
N LEU A 255 18.72 -3.59 9.18
CA LEU A 255 18.75 -3.65 7.71
C LEU A 255 20.18 -3.90 7.25
N ASP A 256 20.39 -4.93 6.43
CA ASP A 256 21.68 -5.19 5.77
C ASP A 256 21.87 -4.16 4.64
N MET A 257 22.98 -3.43 4.70
CA MET A 257 23.24 -2.33 3.77
C MET A 257 23.60 -2.82 2.37
N ARG A 258 24.15 -4.03 2.21
CA ARG A 258 24.40 -4.59 0.88
C ARG A 258 23.10 -4.96 0.21
N ARG A 259 22.18 -5.59 0.96
CA ARG A 259 20.85 -5.93 0.46
C ARG A 259 20.06 -4.68 0.11
N LEU A 260 20.03 -3.71 1.02
CA LEU A 260 19.34 -2.45 0.81
C LEU A 260 19.84 -1.75 -0.47
N LEU A 261 21.16 -1.68 -0.67
CA LEU A 261 21.79 -1.06 -1.84
C LEU A 261 21.86 -1.96 -3.08
N GLY A 262 21.29 -3.17 -3.04
CA GLY A 262 21.33 -4.12 -4.15
C GLY A 262 22.74 -4.60 -4.53
N VAL A 263 23.69 -4.58 -3.59
CA VAL A 263 25.10 -4.99 -3.76
C VAL A 263 25.26 -6.49 -3.49
N LEU A 264 26.25 -7.12 -4.13
CA LEU A 264 26.60 -8.52 -3.88
C LEU A 264 26.95 -8.78 -2.40
N PRO A 265 26.51 -9.90 -1.78
CA PRO A 265 26.63 -10.11 -0.33
C PRO A 265 28.06 -10.07 0.23
N THR A 266 29.07 -10.45 -0.56
CA THR A 266 30.48 -10.48 -0.13
C THR A 266 31.30 -9.31 -0.66
N ALA A 267 30.68 -8.43 -1.46
CA ALA A 267 31.36 -7.27 -2.00
C ALA A 267 31.54 -6.20 -0.91
N PRO A 268 32.58 -5.35 -1.02
CA PRO A 268 32.66 -4.18 -0.17
C PRO A 268 31.47 -3.25 -0.44
N LEU A 269 30.99 -2.58 0.62
CA LEU A 269 30.02 -1.52 0.47
C LEU A 269 30.61 -0.36 -0.34
N PRO A 270 29.76 0.39 -1.08
CA PRO A 270 30.22 1.56 -1.80
C PRO A 270 30.88 2.58 -0.87
N ASP A 271 32.01 3.12 -1.31
CA ASP A 271 32.71 4.20 -0.63
C ASP A 271 32.88 5.36 -1.61
N ASP A 272 32.31 6.51 -1.28
CA ASP A 272 32.45 7.76 -2.03
C ASP A 272 33.50 8.71 -1.42
N GLY A 273 34.24 8.25 -0.40
CA GLY A 273 35.23 9.00 0.36
C GLY A 273 34.64 10.06 1.30
N ARG A 274 33.30 10.15 1.41
CA ARG A 274 32.59 11.13 2.26
C ARG A 274 31.91 10.46 3.44
N ARG A 275 31.50 9.20 3.29
CA ARG A 275 30.81 8.43 4.32
C ARG A 275 31.25 6.97 4.29
N VAL A 276 31.54 6.42 5.46
CA VAL A 276 31.68 4.98 5.65
C VAL A 276 30.30 4.41 5.96
N LEU A 277 29.79 3.58 5.07
CA LEU A 277 28.52 2.87 5.30
C LEU A 277 28.75 1.71 6.28
N PRO A 278 27.89 1.53 7.30
CA PRO A 278 27.99 0.36 8.16
C PRO A 278 27.54 -0.89 7.39
N ASP A 279 27.99 -2.08 7.79
CA ASP A 279 27.46 -3.34 7.21
C ASP A 279 25.96 -3.49 7.45
N THR A 280 25.52 -3.01 8.61
CA THR A 280 24.15 -3.08 9.10
C THR A 280 23.69 -1.72 9.61
N TRP A 281 22.48 -1.31 9.25
CA TRP A 281 21.82 -0.15 9.83
C TRP A 281 20.80 -0.58 10.90
N MET A 282 21.00 -0.09 12.13
CA MET A 282 20.01 -0.16 13.20
C MET A 282 19.13 1.09 13.15
N TRP A 283 17.87 0.92 12.78
CA TRP A 283 16.91 2.02 12.68
C TRP A 283 15.94 2.00 13.87
N ASP A 284 16.04 3.00 14.76
CA ASP A 284 15.14 3.15 15.91
C ASP A 284 13.81 3.77 15.50
N LEU A 285 12.80 2.91 15.33
CA LEU A 285 11.49 3.35 14.86
C LEU A 285 10.73 4.21 15.89
N ARG A 286 11.17 4.28 17.15
CA ARG A 286 10.59 5.20 18.15
C ARG A 286 11.02 6.63 17.89
N VAL A 287 12.31 6.84 17.67
CA VAL A 287 12.87 8.16 17.35
C VAL A 287 12.25 8.66 16.06
N PHE A 288 12.20 7.80 15.05
CA PHE A 288 11.47 8.04 13.81
C PHE A 288 10.03 8.52 14.05
N MET A 289 9.25 7.83 14.89
CA MET A 289 7.87 8.26 15.16
C MET A 289 7.81 9.57 15.93
N ILE A 290 8.72 9.84 16.86
CA ILE A 290 8.76 11.13 17.57
C ILE A 290 8.91 12.27 16.55
N ASP A 291 9.83 12.13 15.60
CA ASP A 291 10.07 13.14 14.56
C ASP A 291 8.85 13.31 13.64
N VAL A 292 8.22 12.20 13.22
CA VAL A 292 6.96 12.21 12.44
C VAL A 292 5.85 12.95 13.19
N LEU A 293 5.71 12.71 14.49
CA LEU A 293 4.64 13.30 15.30
C LEU A 293 4.88 14.78 15.56
N ASP A 294 6.12 15.19 15.79
CA ASP A 294 6.49 16.60 15.92
C ASP A 294 6.15 17.35 14.63
N GLU A 295 6.46 16.81 13.45
CA GLU A 295 6.04 17.40 12.18
C GLU A 295 4.53 17.51 12.00
N CYS A 296 3.75 16.59 12.57
CA CYS A 296 2.30 16.56 12.45
C CYS A 296 1.59 17.58 13.34
N MET A 297 2.20 18.00 14.45
CA MET A 297 1.60 18.86 15.48
C MET A 297 1.73 20.37 15.23
N TRP A 298 2.56 20.79 14.27
CA TRP A 298 2.75 22.22 13.88
C TRP A 298 1.94 22.64 12.68
#